data_AF-A0A5R9IPD7-F1
#
_entry.id   AF-A0A5R9IPD7-F1
#
_cell.length_a   1.000
_cell.length_b   1.000
_cell.length_c   1.000
_cell.angle_alpha   90.00
_cell.angle_beta   90.00
_cell.angle_gamma   90.00
#
_symmetry.space_group_name_H-M   'P 1'
#
loop_
_entity.id
_entity.type
_entity.pdbx_description
1 polymer ?
#
loop_
_entity_poly.entity_id
_entity_poly.type
_entity_poly.pdbx_seq_one_letter_code
_entity_poly.pdbx_strand_id
1 'polypeptide(L)'
;MRNIVLGFSLLTLLIILATTIGHIAGVVGLVTEQASINDFYFFTPISIALIALNIAIVQGLKRKFGWAYLLAGLELIAIFVGEVATVFIQDSRPLITHLFVLILSGSAIILLYVDLKVQKAHRLN
;
A
#
# COMPACT_ATOMS: atom_id res chain seq x y z
N MET A 1 -5.59 -17.73 1.39
CA MET A 1 -6.71 -16.83 1.75
C MET A 1 -6.52 -16.01 3.04
N ARG A 2 -6.58 -16.58 4.26
CA ARG A 2 -6.52 -15.78 5.51
C ARG A 2 -5.28 -14.88 5.61
N ASN A 3 -4.13 -15.38 5.18
CA ASN A 3 -2.85 -14.67 5.31
C ASN A 3 -2.72 -13.47 4.36
N ILE A 4 -3.29 -13.52 3.15
CA ILE A 4 -3.25 -12.40 2.18
C ILE A 4 -4.13 -11.26 2.67
N VAL A 5 -5.37 -11.57 3.10
CA VAL A 5 -6.29 -10.57 3.65
C VAL A 5 -5.70 -9.95 4.91
N LEU A 6 -5.05 -10.74 5.78
CA LEU A 6 -4.34 -10.22 6.96
C LEU A 6 -3.19 -9.30 6.56
N GLY A 7 -2.41 -9.65 5.54
CA GLY A 7 -1.33 -8.82 5.01
C GLY A 7 -1.82 -7.45 4.53
N PHE A 8 -2.87 -7.42 3.71
CA PHE A 8 -3.49 -6.16 3.27
C PHE A 8 -4.17 -5.40 4.41
N SER A 9 -4.75 -6.09 5.40
CA SER A 9 -5.33 -5.44 6.58
C SER A 9 -4.25 -4.77 7.43
N LEU A 10 -3.08 -5.40 7.58
CA LEU A 10 -1.93 -4.82 8.26
C LEU A 10 -1.38 -3.62 7.47
N LEU A 11 -1.25 -3.74 6.14
CA LEU A 11 -0.85 -2.64 5.27
C LEU A 11 -1.79 -1.44 5.42
N THR A 12 -3.10 -1.67 5.39
CA THR A 12 -4.12 -0.64 5.61
C THR A 12 -3.93 0.04 6.96
N LEU A 13 -3.70 -0.73 8.02
CA LEU A 13 -3.47 -0.19 9.37
C LEU A 13 -2.21 0.69 9.42
N LEU A 14 -1.12 0.23 8.79
CA LEU A 14 0.14 0.98 8.71
C LEU A 14 -0.03 2.28 7.92
N ILE A 15 -0.79 2.25 6.81
CA ILE A 15 -1.10 3.45 6.01
C ILE A 15 -1.92 4.46 6.84
N ILE A 16 -2.92 4.00 7.59
CA ILE A 16 -3.72 4.86 8.47
C ILE A 16 -2.80 5.49 9.54
N LEU A 17 -1.93 4.71 10.16
CA LEU A 17 -1.00 5.20 11.17
C LEU A 17 -0.02 6.23 10.60
N ALA A 18 0.63 5.90 9.48
CA ALA A 18 1.56 6.81 8.80
C ALA A 18 0.87 8.10 8.34
N THR A 19 -0.34 8.00 7.82
CA THR A 19 -1.17 9.16 7.44
C THR A 19 -1.47 10.04 8.64
N THR A 20 -1.84 9.43 9.77
CA THR A 20 -2.15 10.16 11.02
C THR A 20 -0.93 10.91 11.53
N ILE A 21 0.23 10.24 11.58
CA ILE A 21 1.50 10.86 11.97
C ILE A 21 1.85 12.01 11.02
N GLY A 22 1.72 11.79 9.71
CA GLY A 22 1.95 12.80 8.69
C GLY A 22 1.04 14.03 8.83
N HIS A 23 -0.24 13.83 9.18
CA HIS A 23 -1.16 14.94 9.44
C HIS A 23 -0.80 15.72 10.70
N ILE A 24 -0.42 15.03 11.79
CA ILE A 24 0.04 15.68 13.02
C ILE A 24 1.29 16.51 12.73
N ALA A 25 2.27 15.93 12.03
CA ALA A 25 3.49 16.62 11.62
C ALA A 25 3.19 17.81 10.69
N GLY A 26 2.22 17.65 9.78
CA GLY A 26 1.75 18.73 8.90
C GLY A 26 1.14 19.89 9.67
N VAL A 27 0.28 19.62 10.65
CA VAL A 27 -0.30 20.66 11.52
C VAL A 27 0.80 21.38 12.33
N VAL A 28 1.75 20.63 12.91
CA VAL A 28 2.90 21.23 13.60
C VAL A 28 3.69 22.12 12.63
N GLY A 29 3.95 21.65 11.41
CA GLY A 29 4.63 22.40 10.36
C GLY A 29 3.89 23.67 9.94
N LEU A 30 2.55 23.68 9.93
CA LEU A 30 1.75 24.88 9.69
C LEU A 30 1.90 25.90 10.83
N VAL A 31 1.91 25.43 12.08
CA VAL A 31 2.06 26.29 13.27
C VAL A 31 3.48 26.87 13.35
N THR A 32 4.49 26.13 12.90
CA THR A 32 5.90 26.57 12.89
C THR A 32 6.32 27.28 11.59
N GLU A 33 5.38 27.55 10.68
CA GLU A 33 5.63 28.17 9.36
C GLU A 33 6.62 27.39 8.46
N GLN A 34 6.81 26.10 8.73
CA GLN A 34 7.69 25.21 7.97
C GLN A 34 6.96 24.49 6.82
N ALA A 35 5.64 24.54 6.78
CA ALA A 35 4.80 23.96 5.73
C ALA A 35 3.78 24.99 5.22
N SER A 36 3.41 24.91 3.94
CA SER A 36 2.35 25.77 3.41
C SER A 36 0.97 25.14 3.63
N ILE A 37 -0.04 26.01 3.79
CA ILE A 37 -1.42 25.55 3.92
C ILE A 37 -1.91 24.83 2.65
N ASN A 38 -1.36 25.19 1.49
CA ASN A 38 -1.70 24.56 0.21
C ASN A 38 -1.23 23.10 0.16
N ASP A 39 -0.05 22.80 0.71
CA ASP A 39 0.45 21.42 0.78
C ASP A 39 -0.48 20.56 1.65
N PHE A 40 -0.89 21.08 2.81
CA PHE A 40 -1.81 20.40 3.70
C PHE A 40 -3.16 20.09 3.01
N TYR A 41 -3.77 21.08 2.35
CA TYR A 41 -5.04 20.88 1.63
C TYR A 41 -4.94 19.92 0.44
N PHE A 42 -3.76 19.79 -0.17
CA PHE A 42 -3.54 18.86 -1.27
C PHE A 42 -3.34 17.42 -0.78
N PHE A 43 -2.54 17.21 0.26
CA PHE A 43 -2.20 15.87 0.74
C PHE A 43 -3.32 15.19 1.54
N THR A 44 -4.16 15.94 2.26
CA THR A 44 -5.27 15.39 3.03
C THR A 44 -6.30 14.59 2.21
N PRO A 45 -6.86 15.10 1.10
CA PRO A 45 -7.81 14.33 0.29
C PRO A 45 -7.14 13.11 -0.36
N ILE A 46 -5.85 13.21 -0.74
CA ILE A 46 -5.08 12.08 -1.29
C ILE A 46 -4.98 10.96 -0.25
N SER A 47 -4.62 11.29 0.99
CA SER A 47 -4.47 10.27 2.03
C SER A 47 -5.80 9.61 2.39
N ILE A 48 -6.89 10.37 2.43
CA ILE A 48 -8.24 9.82 2.64
C ILE A 48 -8.61 8.87 1.50
N ALA A 49 -8.34 9.25 0.25
CA ALA A 49 -8.59 8.41 -0.91
C ALA A 49 -7.76 7.12 -0.87
N LEU A 50 -6.49 7.17 -0.47
CA LEU A 50 -5.64 6.00 -0.31
C LEU A 50 -6.13 5.05 0.80
N ILE A 51 -6.60 5.58 1.93
CA ILE A 51 -7.20 4.79 3.00
C ILE A 51 -8.48 4.11 2.50
N ALA A 52 -9.36 4.87 1.84
CA ALA A 52 -10.62 4.34 1.31
C ALA A 52 -10.37 3.23 0.27
N LEU A 53 -9.38 3.43 -0.62
CA LEU A 53 -8.94 2.43 -1.59
C LEU A 53 -8.46 1.14 -0.90
N ASN A 54 -7.61 1.26 0.12
CA ASN A 54 -7.09 0.12 0.88
C ASN A 54 -8.21 -0.67 1.58
N ILE A 55 -9.16 0.02 2.21
CA ILE A 55 -10.34 -0.61 2.82
C ILE A 55 -11.16 -1.34 1.74
N ALA A 56 -11.38 -0.72 0.59
CA ALA A 56 -12.11 -1.33 -0.52
C ALA A 56 -11.41 -2.61 -1.03
N ILE A 57 -10.08 -2.58 -1.19
CA ILE A 57 -9.28 -3.75 -1.55
C ILE A 57 -9.46 -4.87 -0.52
N VAL A 58 -9.29 -4.58 0.78
CA VAL A 58 -9.43 -5.59 1.85
C VAL A 58 -10.82 -6.22 1.83
N GLN A 59 -11.88 -5.41 1.73
CA GLN A 59 -13.25 -5.92 1.69
C GLN A 59 -13.53 -6.72 0.41
N GLY A 60 -13.01 -6.26 -0.73
CA GLY A 60 -13.12 -6.95 -2.00
C GLY A 60 -12.39 -8.30 -2.02
N LEU A 61 -11.19 -8.38 -1.42
CA LEU A 61 -10.43 -9.62 -1.27
C LEU A 61 -11.14 -10.62 -0.33
N LYS A 62 -11.73 -10.15 0.78
CA LYS A 62 -12.58 -10.98 1.65
C LYS A 62 -13.75 -11.62 0.88
N ARG A 63 -14.34 -10.87 -0.04
CA ARG A 63 -15.46 -11.30 -0.89
C ARG A 63 -15.03 -11.94 -2.21
N LYS A 64 -13.73 -12.12 -2.44
CA LYS A 64 -13.18 -12.76 -3.65
C LYS A 64 -13.59 -12.07 -4.95
N PHE A 65 -13.69 -10.74 -4.96
CA PHE A 65 -14.00 -9.99 -6.17
C PHE A 65 -12.77 -9.81 -7.05
N GLY A 66 -12.90 -10.08 -8.35
CA GLY A 66 -11.79 -10.01 -9.31
C GLY A 66 -11.13 -8.63 -9.39
N TRP A 67 -11.92 -7.55 -9.30
CA TRP A 67 -11.39 -6.18 -9.29
C TRP A 67 -10.49 -5.91 -8.08
N ALA A 68 -10.73 -6.56 -6.94
CA ALA A 68 -9.92 -6.38 -5.74
C ALA A 68 -8.53 -6.99 -5.90
N TYR A 69 -8.42 -8.12 -6.59
CA TYR A 69 -7.12 -8.70 -6.95
C TYR A 69 -6.34 -7.81 -7.92
N LEU A 70 -7.03 -7.17 -8.86
CA LEU A 70 -6.41 -6.23 -9.79
C LEU A 70 -5.86 -5.02 -9.04
N LEU A 71 -6.67 -4.37 -8.21
CA LEU A 71 -6.26 -3.19 -7.43
C LEU A 71 -5.14 -3.52 -6.43
N ALA A 72 -5.25 -4.63 -5.71
CA ALA A 72 -4.20 -5.13 -4.82
C ALA A 72 -2.88 -5.38 -5.55
N GLY A 73 -2.96 -5.98 -6.74
CA GLY A 73 -1.79 -6.22 -7.58
C GLY A 73 -1.14 -4.91 -8.04
N LEU A 74 -1.93 -3.94 -8.50
CA LEU A 74 -1.43 -2.63 -8.92
C LEU A 74 -0.77 -1.89 -7.75
N GLU A 75 -1.36 -1.91 -6.56
CA GLU A 75 -0.79 -1.29 -5.37
C GLU A 75 0.57 -1.90 -5.00
N LEU A 76 0.69 -3.23 -4.99
CA LEU A 76 1.96 -3.88 -4.69
C LEU A 76 3.01 -3.69 -5.80
N ILE A 77 2.60 -3.63 -7.06
CA ILE A 77 3.51 -3.31 -8.17
C ILE A 77 4.03 -1.88 -8.04
N ALA A 78 3.17 -0.92 -7.68
CA ALA A 78 3.58 0.45 -7.45
C ALA A 78 4.61 0.56 -6.32
N ILE A 79 4.38 -0.14 -5.20
CA ILE A 79 5.33 -0.25 -4.10
C ILE A 79 6.65 -0.88 -4.60
N PHE A 80 6.58 -2.01 -5.29
CA PHE A 80 7.75 -2.70 -5.82
C PHE A 80 8.60 -1.80 -6.73
N VAL A 81 7.97 -1.15 -7.71
CA VAL A 81 8.67 -0.26 -8.66
C VAL A 81 9.25 0.97 -7.96
N GLY A 82 8.53 1.56 -7.00
CA GLY A 82 9.01 2.69 -6.21
C GLY A 82 10.25 2.34 -5.38
N GLU A 83 10.26 1.16 -4.77
CA GLU A 83 11.41 0.65 -4.03
C GLU A 83 12.59 0.32 -4.95
N VAL A 84 12.34 -0.29 -6.12
CA VAL A 84 13.38 -0.53 -7.13
C VAL A 84 14.03 0.79 -7.53
N ALA A 85 13.25 1.82 -7.83
CA ALA A 85 13.76 3.14 -8.20
C ALA A 85 14.62 3.73 -7.07
N THR A 86 14.17 3.60 -5.81
CA THR A 86 14.90 4.13 -4.65
C THR A 86 16.26 3.45 -4.46
N VAL A 87 16.35 2.13 -4.69
CA VAL A 87 17.61 1.36 -4.65
C VAL A 87 18.63 1.86 -5.67
N PHE A 88 18.20 2.31 -6.85
CA PHE A 88 19.09 2.79 -7.90
C PHE A 88 19.48 4.28 -7.77
N ILE A 89 18.75 5.05 -6.97
CA ILE A 89 18.92 6.52 -6.88
C ILE A 89 19.66 6.96 -5.60
N GLN A 90 19.57 6.21 -4.49
CA GLN A 90 20.14 6.65 -3.21
C GLN A 90 21.50 6.01 -2.88
N ASP A 91 22.47 6.86 -2.50
CA ASP A 91 23.89 6.51 -2.38
C ASP A 91 24.32 5.86 -1.05
N SER A 92 23.51 5.83 0.01
CA SER A 92 23.75 4.99 1.22
C SER A 92 22.74 5.25 2.35
N ARG A 93 21.84 4.28 2.57
CA ARG A 93 21.01 3.92 3.76
C ARG A 93 19.53 3.71 3.36
N PRO A 94 18.82 2.74 3.97
CA PRO A 94 19.22 1.41 4.38
C PRO A 94 18.86 0.44 3.24
N LEU A 95 19.83 0.07 2.40
CA LEU A 95 19.63 -0.86 1.28
C LEU A 95 18.91 -2.14 1.71
N ILE A 96 19.20 -2.63 2.92
CA ILE A 96 18.56 -3.80 3.52
C ILE A 96 17.04 -3.60 3.66
N THR A 97 16.58 -2.42 4.09
CA THR A 97 15.15 -2.13 4.23
C THR A 97 14.45 -2.12 2.88
N HIS A 98 15.05 -1.47 1.88
CA HIS A 98 14.48 -1.44 0.52
C HIS A 98 14.44 -2.85 -0.09
N LEU A 99 15.51 -3.64 0.03
CA LEU A 99 15.55 -5.03 -0.41
C LEU A 99 14.51 -5.89 0.33
N PHE A 100 14.31 -5.66 1.62
CA PHE A 100 13.29 -6.34 2.40
C PHE A 100 11.88 -6.03 1.90
N VAL A 101 11.57 -4.74 1.63
CA VAL A 101 10.28 -4.33 1.08
C VAL A 101 10.07 -4.88 -0.34
N LEU A 102 11.11 -4.94 -1.16
CA LEU A 102 11.07 -5.58 -2.49
C LEU A 102 10.73 -7.06 -2.42
N ILE A 103 11.37 -7.81 -1.52
CA ILE A 103 11.09 -9.24 -1.34
C ILE A 103 9.66 -9.44 -0.85
N LEU A 104 9.21 -8.62 0.10
CA LEU A 104 7.84 -8.68 0.65
C LEU A 104 6.78 -8.39 -0.40
N SER A 105 6.93 -7.28 -1.13
CA SER A 105 5.99 -6.87 -2.19
C SER A 105 5.98 -7.89 -3.34
N GLY A 106 7.15 -8.37 -3.79
CA GLY A 106 7.25 -9.43 -4.79
C GLY A 106 6.58 -10.74 -4.36
N SER A 107 6.81 -11.16 -3.11
CA SER A 107 6.18 -12.37 -2.56
C SER A 107 4.65 -12.22 -2.45
N ALA A 108 4.18 -11.04 -2.07
CA ALA A 108 2.75 -10.75 -1.99
C ALA A 108 2.07 -10.72 -3.37
N ILE A 109 2.75 -10.22 -4.41
CA ILE A 109 2.27 -10.28 -5.80
C ILE A 109 2.11 -11.74 -6.25
N ILE A 110 3.12 -12.58 -6.02
CA ILE A 110 3.07 -14.01 -6.36
C ILE A 110 1.91 -14.70 -5.63
N LEU A 111 1.76 -14.43 -4.33
CA LEU A 111 0.67 -14.99 -3.52
C LEU A 111 -0.72 -14.57 -4.03
N LEU A 112 -0.90 -13.31 -4.41
CA LEU A 112 -2.16 -12.84 -5.02
C LEU A 112 -2.45 -13.54 -6.34
N TYR A 113 -1.44 -13.72 -7.19
CA TYR A 113 -1.60 -14.41 -8.47
C TYR A 113 -2.02 -15.87 -8.28
N VAL A 114 -1.37 -16.59 -7.35
CA VAL A 114 -1.72 -17.98 -7.02
C VAL A 114 -3.14 -18.07 -6.47
N ASP A 115 -3.52 -17.19 -5.54
CA ASP A 115 -4.88 -17.18 -4.95
C ASP A 115 -5.94 -16.90 -6.02
N LEU A 116 -5.69 -15.96 -6.94
CA LEU A 116 -6.57 -15.67 -8.07
C LEU A 116 -6.73 -16.88 -9.01
N LYS A 117 -5.64 -17.59 -9.31
CA LYS A 117 -5.67 -18.78 -10.18
C LYS A 117 -6.49 -19.91 -9.54
N VAL A 118 -6.31 -20.16 -8.24
CA VAL A 118 -7.08 -21.17 -7.49
C VAL A 118 -8.57 -20.82 -7.48
N GLN A 119 -8.92 -19.54 -7.31
CA GLN A 119 -10.32 -19.12 -7.38
C GLN A 119 -10.96 -19.31 -8.74
N LYS A 120 -10.23 -19.00 -9.82
CA LYS A 120 -10.73 -19.24 -11.18
C LYS A 120 -11.00 -20.73 -11.41
N ALA A 121 -10.10 -21.62 -10.95
CA ALA A 121 -10.30 -23.06 -11.06
C ALA A 121 -11.56 -23.55 -10.31
N HIS A 122 -11.82 -23.03 -9.10
CA HIS A 122 -13.04 -23.37 -8.35
C HIS A 122 -14.36 -22.87 -8.97
N ARG A 123 -14.32 -21.88 -9.87
CA ARG A 123 -15.53 -21.40 -10.56
C ARG A 123 -15.86 -22.19 -11.83
N LEU A 124 -14.95 -23.05 -12.28
CA LEU A 124 -15.07 -23.83 -13.53
C LEU A 124 -15.46 -25.30 -13.28
N ASN A 125 -15.45 -25.74 -12.02
CA ASN A 125 -15.90 -27.06 -11.56
C ASN A 125 -17.24 -26.93 -10.83
#